data_AF-A0A937Z471-F1
#
_entry.id   AF-A0A937Z471-F1
#
_cell.length_a   1.000
_cell.length_b   1.000
_cell.length_c   1.000
_cell.angle_alpha   90.00
_cell.angle_beta   90.00
_cell.angle_gamma   90.00
#
_symmetry.space_group_name_H-M   'P 1'
#
loop_
_entity.id
_entity.type
_entity.pdbx_description
1 polymer ?
#
loop_
_entity_poly.entity_id
_entity_poly.type
_entity_poly.pdbx_seq_one_letter_code
_entity_poly.pdbx_strand_id
1 'polypeptide(L)'
;MYRSFYGLAVAGVLAIGAVHLGLAFVIGQAVADRLIAREAELLEDLVATIVNAEGGAEAVLAAPAPSPLLAALTREPDLRTATIRANIYSPDGFIRASSDANLVGLQFTDNDELAESLAGHTIAKLESLGGKDEQIALKHFDRGEVIEVYVPIAHGGKTAAVVEFYRRPEPVLTAVAESRAAIAVAGVLSA
;
A
#
# COMPACT_ATOMS: atom_id res chain seq x y z
N MET A 1 3.68 -53.77 -19.64
CA MET A 1 3.99 -52.61 -20.50
C MET A 1 3.01 -51.45 -20.30
N TYR A 2 1.68 -51.67 -20.33
CA TYR A 2 0.68 -50.59 -20.15
C TYR A 2 0.74 -49.84 -18.80
N ARG A 3 0.91 -50.50 -17.65
CA ARG A 3 0.97 -49.83 -16.33
C ARG A 3 2.09 -48.79 -16.20
N SER A 4 3.24 -49.02 -16.84
CA SER A 4 4.38 -48.09 -16.80
C SER A 4 4.14 -46.84 -17.66
N PHE A 5 3.40 -46.97 -18.76
CA PHE A 5 3.05 -45.85 -19.64
C PHE A 5 2.03 -44.90 -18.99
N TYR A 6 0.99 -45.45 -18.34
CA TYR A 6 0.02 -44.64 -17.58
C TYR A 6 0.67 -43.89 -16.42
N GLY A 7 1.63 -44.51 -15.72
CA GLY A 7 2.38 -43.84 -14.64
C GLY A 7 3.18 -42.63 -15.11
N LEU A 8 3.85 -42.74 -16.27
CA LEU A 8 4.61 -41.64 -16.85
C LEU A 8 3.71 -40.50 -17.34
N ALA A 9 2.56 -40.82 -17.96
CA ALA A 9 1.61 -39.80 -18.41
C ALA A 9 1.02 -39.00 -17.23
N VAL A 10 0.60 -39.68 -16.16
CA VAL A 10 0.09 -39.01 -14.95
C VAL A 10 1.18 -38.17 -14.29
N ALA A 11 2.42 -38.67 -14.19
CA ALA A 11 3.54 -37.91 -13.65
C ALA A 11 3.83 -36.64 -14.47
N GLY A 12 3.72 -36.71 -15.80
CA GLY A 12 3.87 -35.55 -16.69
C GLY A 12 2.84 -34.46 -16.44
N VAL A 13 1.55 -34.82 -16.38
CA VAL A 13 0.46 -33.87 -16.09
C VAL A 13 0.63 -33.23 -14.71
N LEU A 14 1.00 -34.01 -13.70
CA LEU A 14 1.26 -33.49 -12.35
C LEU A 14 2.46 -32.52 -12.32
N ALA A 15 3.53 -32.82 -13.05
CA ALA A 15 4.69 -31.95 -13.14
C ALA A 15 4.34 -30.61 -13.83
N ILE A 16 3.59 -30.67 -14.94
CA ILE A 16 3.12 -29.46 -15.65
C ILE A 16 2.23 -28.62 -14.73
N GLY A 17 1.27 -29.25 -14.03
CA GLY A 17 0.41 -28.56 -13.06
C GLY A 17 1.19 -27.88 -11.94
N ALA A 18 2.17 -28.58 -11.35
CA ALA A 18 3.02 -28.03 -10.28
C ALA A 18 3.83 -26.81 -10.75
N VAL A 19 4.39 -26.85 -11.97
CA VAL A 19 5.13 -25.72 -12.55
C VAL A 19 4.22 -24.51 -12.73
N HIS A 20 3.00 -24.70 -13.23
CA HIS A 20 2.06 -23.60 -13.43
C HIS A 20 1.58 -22.99 -12.12
N LEU A 21 1.35 -23.79 -11.08
CA LEU A 21 1.04 -23.28 -9.74
C LEU A 21 2.19 -22.46 -9.17
N GLY A 22 3.43 -22.95 -9.31
CA GLY A 22 4.62 -22.21 -8.90
C GLY A 22 4.75 -20.88 -9.65
N LEU A 23 4.54 -20.89 -10.97
CA LEU A 23 4.61 -19.69 -11.79
C LEU A 23 3.51 -18.69 -11.43
N ALA A 24 2.28 -19.17 -11.21
CA ALA A 24 1.15 -18.33 -10.78
C ALA A 24 1.41 -17.65 -9.44
N PHE A 25 2.05 -18.35 -8.51
CA PHE A 25 2.44 -17.78 -7.23
C PHE A 25 3.48 -16.67 -7.42
N VAL A 26 4.58 -16.95 -8.13
CA VAL A 26 5.69 -16.01 -8.34
C VAL A 26 5.24 -14.77 -9.12
N ILE A 27 4.52 -14.95 -10.23
CA ILE A 27 4.03 -13.82 -11.02
C ILE A 27 3.00 -13.02 -10.22
N GLY A 28 2.10 -13.68 -9.48
CA GLY A 28 1.13 -13.00 -8.63
C GLY A 28 1.80 -12.10 -7.58
N GLN A 29 2.87 -12.58 -6.92
CA GLN A 29 3.64 -11.77 -5.98
C GLN A 29 4.33 -10.59 -6.68
N ALA A 30 5.00 -10.84 -7.80
CA ALA A 30 5.68 -9.77 -8.54
C ALA A 30 4.71 -8.70 -9.08
N VAL A 31 3.48 -9.07 -9.43
CA VAL A 31 2.42 -8.12 -9.81
C VAL A 31 2.00 -7.30 -8.59
N ALA A 32 1.77 -7.93 -7.43
CA ALA A 32 1.41 -7.22 -6.21
C ALA A 32 2.48 -6.18 -5.83
N ASP A 33 3.73 -6.60 -5.75
CA ASP A 33 4.86 -5.75 -5.36
C ASP A 33 5.01 -4.55 -6.29
N ARG A 34 4.87 -4.76 -7.60
CA ARG A 34 4.95 -3.67 -8.60
C ARG A 34 3.79 -2.69 -8.50
N LEU A 35 2.57 -3.18 -8.26
CA LEU A 35 1.42 -2.30 -8.14
C LEU A 35 1.49 -1.46 -6.86
N ILE A 36 1.90 -2.07 -5.74
CA ILE A 36 2.12 -1.36 -4.47
C ILE A 36 3.23 -0.33 -4.61
N ALA A 37 4.38 -0.71 -5.20
CA ALA A 37 5.48 0.22 -5.44
C ALA A 37 5.06 1.39 -6.34
N ARG A 38 4.31 1.09 -7.41
CA ARG A 38 3.81 2.14 -8.31
C ARG A 38 2.82 3.08 -7.62
N GLU A 39 1.97 2.55 -6.74
CA GLU A 39 1.06 3.37 -5.94
C GLU A 39 1.84 4.30 -5.01
N ALA A 40 2.93 3.82 -4.40
CA ALA A 40 3.84 4.63 -3.59
C ALA A 40 4.45 5.79 -4.38
N GLU A 41 5.02 5.50 -5.55
CA GLU A 41 5.61 6.51 -6.45
C GLU A 41 4.57 7.58 -6.85
N LEU A 42 3.35 7.16 -7.20
CA LEU A 42 2.28 8.10 -7.57
C LEU A 42 1.85 8.99 -6.40
N LEU A 43 1.77 8.44 -5.19
CA LEU A 43 1.43 9.22 -4.01
C LEU A 43 2.56 10.19 -3.62
N GLU A 44 3.81 9.78 -3.78
CA GLU A 44 4.97 10.65 -3.59
C GLU A 44 4.94 11.85 -4.55
N ASP A 45 4.77 11.59 -5.86
CA ASP A 45 4.66 12.64 -6.88
C ASP A 45 3.48 13.58 -6.60
N LEU A 46 2.34 13.03 -6.18
CA LEU A 46 1.13 13.79 -5.88
C LEU A 46 1.32 14.67 -4.64
N VAL A 47 1.86 14.12 -3.55
CA VAL A 47 2.17 14.88 -2.33
C VAL A 47 3.17 15.99 -2.66
N ALA A 48 4.25 15.69 -3.40
CA ALA A 48 5.22 16.69 -3.81
C ALA A 48 4.57 17.81 -4.65
N THR A 49 3.69 17.44 -5.59
CA THR A 49 2.95 18.41 -6.42
C THR A 49 2.05 19.32 -5.58
N ILE A 50 1.28 18.75 -4.64
CA ILE A 50 0.38 19.53 -3.79
C ILE A 50 1.16 20.41 -2.81
N VAL A 51 2.21 19.88 -2.18
CA VAL A 51 3.06 20.65 -1.27
C VAL A 51 3.66 21.85 -1.99
N ASN A 52 4.16 21.68 -3.21
CA ASN A 52 4.69 22.79 -4.01
C ASN A 52 3.60 23.80 -4.40
N ALA A 53 2.37 23.35 -4.70
CA ALA A 53 1.25 24.22 -5.03
C ALA A 53 0.74 25.05 -3.83
N GLU A 54 0.79 24.48 -2.62
CA GLU A 54 0.31 25.09 -1.37
C GLU A 54 1.38 25.94 -0.65
N GLY A 55 2.48 26.30 -1.32
CA GLY A 55 3.51 27.19 -0.79
C GLY A 55 4.68 26.50 -0.09
N GLY A 56 4.83 25.19 -0.27
CA GLY A 56 5.94 24.39 0.25
C GLY A 56 5.67 23.76 1.62
N ALA A 57 6.64 22.97 2.09
CA ALA A 57 6.52 22.22 3.34
C ALA A 57 6.26 23.11 4.56
N GLU A 58 6.84 24.31 4.62
CA GLU A 58 6.60 25.29 5.69
C GLU A 58 5.12 25.68 5.81
N ALA A 59 4.45 25.97 4.69
CA ALA A 59 3.05 26.37 4.69
C ALA A 59 2.13 25.21 5.13
N VAL A 60 2.45 23.99 4.70
CA VAL A 60 1.73 22.76 5.07
C VAL A 60 1.86 22.46 6.57
N LEU A 61 3.05 22.69 7.15
CA LEU A 61 3.35 22.44 8.56
C LEU A 61 2.88 23.55 9.50
N ALA A 62 2.79 24.79 9.01
CA ALA A 62 2.41 25.95 9.82
C ALA A 62 0.90 26.05 10.07
N ALA A 63 0.07 25.38 9.27
CA ALA A 63 -1.38 25.42 9.42
C ALA A 63 -1.87 24.45 10.52
N PRO A 64 -2.43 24.95 11.65
CA PRO A 64 -3.16 24.07 12.55
C PRO A 64 -4.35 23.46 11.81
N ALA A 65 -4.82 22.28 12.26
CA ALA A 65 -5.94 21.59 11.63
C ALA A 65 -7.15 22.52 11.40
N PRO A 66 -7.84 22.45 10.24
CA PRO A 66 -7.65 21.47 9.17
C PRO A 66 -6.46 21.79 8.25
N SER A 67 -5.62 20.79 7.99
CA SER A 67 -4.44 20.93 7.12
C SER A 67 -4.86 21.20 5.67
N PRO A 68 -4.36 22.27 5.01
CA PRO A 68 -4.59 22.54 3.59
C PRO A 68 -4.18 21.37 2.68
N LEU A 69 -3.10 20.68 3.02
CA LEU A 69 -2.64 19.47 2.32
C LEU A 69 -3.68 18.36 2.37
N LEU A 70 -4.25 18.08 3.54
CA LEU A 70 -5.26 17.03 3.69
C LEU A 70 -6.58 17.44 3.01
N ALA A 71 -6.93 18.73 3.03
CA ALA A 71 -8.04 19.28 2.27
C ALA A 71 -7.81 19.25 0.74
N ALA A 72 -6.57 19.35 0.26
CA ALA A 72 -6.22 19.20 -1.14
C ALA A 72 -6.24 17.72 -1.57
N LEU A 73 -5.66 16.83 -0.76
CA LEU A 73 -5.66 15.38 -1.01
C LEU A 73 -7.10 14.81 -1.07
N THR A 74 -7.99 15.32 -0.22
CA THR A 74 -9.41 14.91 -0.22
C THR A 74 -10.24 15.51 -1.35
N ARG A 75 -9.73 16.51 -2.09
CA ARG A 75 -10.39 17.03 -3.30
C ARG A 75 -10.13 16.16 -4.52
N GLU A 76 -9.06 15.37 -4.52
CA GLU A 76 -8.71 14.50 -5.63
C GLU A 76 -9.65 13.27 -5.68
N PRO A 77 -10.47 13.08 -6.73
CA PRO A 77 -11.51 12.06 -6.76
C PRO A 77 -11.01 10.62 -6.55
N ASP A 78 -9.87 10.29 -7.14
CA ASP A 78 -9.25 8.97 -7.07
C ASP A 78 -8.68 8.68 -5.67
N LEU A 79 -8.15 9.70 -5.01
CA LEU A 79 -7.78 9.58 -3.60
C LEU A 79 -9.01 9.43 -2.73
N ARG A 80 -10.04 10.24 -2.94
CA ARG A 80 -11.26 10.20 -2.13
C ARG A 80 -11.96 8.86 -2.15
N THR A 81 -11.92 8.20 -3.31
CA THR A 81 -12.57 6.90 -3.47
C THR A 81 -11.70 5.77 -2.96
N ALA A 82 -10.39 5.73 -3.22
CA ALA A 82 -9.56 4.59 -2.85
C ALA A 82 -8.79 4.75 -1.53
N THR A 83 -8.71 5.95 -0.96
CA THR A 83 -8.12 6.20 0.38
C THR A 83 -9.18 6.05 1.46
N ILE A 84 -8.89 5.15 2.40
CA ILE A 84 -9.66 4.87 3.61
C ILE A 84 -9.40 5.94 4.67
N ARG A 85 -8.12 6.24 4.90
CA ARG A 85 -7.65 7.17 5.92
C ARG A 85 -6.34 7.80 5.47
N ALA A 86 -6.14 9.07 5.80
CA ALA A 86 -4.86 9.74 5.60
C ALA A 86 -4.49 10.53 6.85
N ASN A 87 -3.22 10.43 7.26
CA ASN A 87 -2.67 11.09 8.44
C ASN A 87 -1.43 11.90 8.04
N ILE A 88 -1.16 12.98 8.76
CA ILE A 88 0.07 13.75 8.65
C ILE A 88 0.76 13.71 10.01
N TYR A 89 1.93 13.09 10.04
CA TYR A 89 2.79 12.99 11.20
C TYR A 89 3.83 14.11 11.19
N SER A 90 4.11 14.65 12.37
CA SER A 90 5.32 15.45 12.61
C SER A 90 6.50 14.55 12.97
N PRO A 91 7.74 15.08 12.96
CA PRO A 91 8.95 14.28 13.21
C PRO A 91 9.05 13.67 14.62
N ASP A 92 8.27 14.16 15.57
CA ASP A 92 8.13 13.63 16.92
C ASP A 92 7.05 12.52 17.03
N GLY A 93 6.47 12.07 15.91
CA GLY A 93 5.51 10.97 15.85
C GLY A 93 4.07 11.34 16.18
N PHE A 94 3.76 12.64 16.33
CA PHE A 94 2.40 13.11 16.57
C PHE A 94 1.61 13.25 15.27
N ILE A 95 0.35 12.82 15.29
CA ILE A 95 -0.61 13.10 14.22
C ILE A 95 -1.03 14.56 14.32
N ARG A 96 -0.57 15.39 13.38
CA ARG A 96 -0.92 16.82 13.28
C ARG A 96 -2.23 17.06 12.53
N ALA A 97 -2.54 16.18 11.59
CA ALA A 97 -3.82 16.19 10.88
C ALA A 97 -4.19 14.76 10.47
N SER A 98 -5.49 14.47 10.42
CA SER A 98 -6.02 13.17 10.04
C SER A 98 -7.39 13.34 9.41
N SER A 99 -7.74 12.46 8.47
CA SER A 99 -9.11 12.35 7.95
C SER A 99 -10.10 11.85 9.02
N ASP A 100 -9.60 11.17 10.06
CA ASP A 100 -10.33 10.88 11.30
C ASP A 100 -9.87 11.85 12.40
N ALA A 101 -10.73 12.81 12.72
CA ALA A 101 -10.43 13.87 13.70
C ALA A 101 -10.11 13.32 15.10
N ASN A 102 -10.53 12.10 15.44
CA ASN A 102 -10.27 11.50 16.76
C ASN A 102 -8.79 11.09 16.95
N LEU A 103 -8.01 11.03 15.87
CA LEU A 103 -6.60 10.64 15.91
C LEU A 103 -5.65 11.82 16.06
N VAL A 104 -6.13 13.05 15.82
CA VAL A 104 -5.29 14.25 15.91
C VAL A 104 -4.78 14.44 17.34
N GLY A 105 -3.47 14.63 17.48
CA GLY A 105 -2.79 14.79 18.76
C GLY A 105 -2.35 13.48 19.42
N LEU A 106 -2.71 12.31 18.86
CA LEU A 106 -2.11 11.04 19.28
C LEU A 106 -0.66 10.95 18.81
N GLN A 107 0.15 10.23 19.59
CA GLN A 107 1.56 9.97 19.29
C GLN A 107 1.77 8.48 19.13
N PHE A 108 2.44 8.08 18.04
CA PHE A 108 2.86 6.70 17.82
C PHE A 108 4.39 6.68 17.72
N THR A 109 5.03 5.92 18.60
CA THR A 109 6.50 5.86 18.72
C THR A 109 7.08 4.49 18.40
N ASP A 110 6.22 3.47 18.30
CA ASP A 110 6.58 2.09 17.98
C ASP A 110 5.98 1.72 16.61
N ASN A 111 6.51 2.37 15.56
CA ASN A 111 6.11 2.14 14.18
C ASN A 111 7.35 2.23 13.29
N ASP A 112 7.86 1.07 12.88
CA ASP A 112 9.08 0.94 12.08
C ASP A 112 8.93 1.61 10.71
N GLU A 113 7.76 1.50 10.08
CA GLU A 113 7.50 2.11 8.78
C GLU A 113 7.51 3.65 8.85
N LEU A 114 6.92 4.22 9.89
CA LEU A 114 6.96 5.65 10.16
C LEU A 114 8.38 6.11 10.45
N ALA A 115 9.16 5.35 11.23
CA ALA A 115 10.55 5.67 11.52
C ALA A 115 11.42 5.66 10.26
N GLU A 116 11.24 4.67 9.38
CA GLU A 116 11.92 4.58 8.10
C GLU A 116 11.52 5.74 7.17
N SER A 117 10.23 6.12 7.18
CA SER A 117 9.78 7.27 6.39
C SER A 117 10.28 8.60 6.93
N LEU A 118 10.37 8.74 8.25
CA LEU A 118 11.02 9.90 8.88
C LEU A 118 12.51 10.00 8.52
N ALA A 119 13.18 8.88 8.19
CA ALA A 119 14.53 8.89 7.63
C ALA A 119 14.59 9.32 6.16
N GLY A 120 13.44 9.55 5.52
CA GLY A 120 13.33 10.07 4.15
C GLY A 120 12.99 9.01 3.10
N HIS A 121 12.48 7.84 3.51
CA HIS A 121 12.11 6.77 2.59
C HIS A 121 10.59 6.71 2.36
N THR A 122 10.17 6.54 1.12
CA THR A 122 8.77 6.20 0.83
C THR A 122 8.58 4.70 1.03
N ILE A 123 7.66 4.31 1.91
CA ILE A 123 7.39 2.92 2.25
C ILE A 123 5.96 2.59 1.87
N ALA A 124 5.74 1.45 1.21
CA ALA A 124 4.42 0.94 0.89
C ALA A 124 4.35 -0.56 1.10
N LYS A 125 3.32 -1.03 1.81
CA LYS A 125 3.12 -2.44 2.14
C LYS A 125 1.65 -2.82 2.10
N LEU A 126 1.38 -4.07 1.72
CA LEU A 126 0.10 -4.71 1.99
C LEU A 126 0.14 -5.24 3.43
N GLU A 127 -0.73 -4.71 4.28
CA GLU A 127 -0.77 -4.98 5.71
C GLU A 127 -2.10 -5.61 6.11
N SER A 128 -2.05 -6.55 7.06
CA SER A 128 -3.26 -7.10 7.67
C SER A 128 -3.70 -6.23 8.84
N LEU A 129 -5.00 -5.93 8.91
CA LEU A 129 -5.59 -5.12 9.98
C LEU A 129 -5.71 -5.90 11.29
N GLY A 130 -5.42 -5.22 12.41
CA GLY A 130 -5.61 -5.72 13.77
C GLY A 130 -4.32 -6.11 14.50
N GLY A 131 -3.15 -5.92 13.87
CA GLY A 131 -1.84 -6.28 14.43
C GLY A 131 -1.07 -5.13 15.09
N LYS A 132 -1.38 -3.86 14.76
CA LYS A 132 -0.63 -2.69 15.23
C LYS A 132 -1.52 -1.66 15.95
N ASP A 133 -0.94 -0.87 16.85
CA ASP A 133 -1.67 0.08 17.71
C ASP A 133 -2.24 1.27 16.92
N GLU A 134 -1.54 1.74 15.88
CA GLU A 134 -2.02 2.80 14.97
C GLU A 134 -3.26 2.39 14.16
N GLN A 135 -3.56 1.08 14.08
CA GLN A 135 -4.72 0.54 13.37
C GLN A 135 -6.02 0.57 14.21
N ILE A 136 -6.02 1.13 15.43
CA ILE A 136 -7.19 1.13 16.34
C ILE A 136 -8.50 1.57 15.65
N ALA A 137 -8.48 2.63 14.84
CA ALA A 137 -9.67 3.14 14.14
C ALA A 137 -9.99 2.41 12.82
N LEU A 138 -9.12 1.51 12.35
CA LEU A 138 -9.32 0.72 11.13
C LEU A 138 -9.98 -0.64 11.40
N LYS A 139 -10.19 -1.01 12.67
CA LYS A 139 -10.85 -2.29 13.06
C LYS A 139 -12.26 -2.46 12.50
N HIS A 140 -12.88 -1.39 12.00
CA HIS A 140 -14.20 -1.41 11.37
C HIS A 140 -14.16 -1.67 9.84
N PHE A 141 -12.99 -1.78 9.23
CA PHE A 141 -12.88 -2.15 7.82
C PHE A 141 -12.93 -3.68 7.64
N ASP A 142 -14.04 -4.15 7.08
CA ASP A 142 -14.48 -5.56 7.00
C ASP A 142 -13.52 -6.55 6.31
N ARG A 143 -12.47 -6.09 5.63
CA ARG A 143 -11.66 -6.94 4.74
C ARG A 143 -10.29 -7.36 5.27
N GLY A 144 -9.91 -6.90 6.44
CA GLY A 144 -8.71 -7.41 7.13
C GLY A 144 -7.38 -7.11 6.45
N GLU A 145 -7.34 -6.44 5.28
CA GLU A 145 -6.12 -6.05 4.57
C GLU A 145 -6.24 -4.60 4.04
N VAL A 146 -5.12 -3.88 4.02
CA VAL A 146 -4.98 -2.51 3.50
C VAL A 146 -3.62 -2.33 2.85
N ILE A 147 -3.53 -1.43 1.88
CA ILE A 147 -2.22 -0.94 1.42
C ILE A 147 -1.89 0.29 2.28
N GLU A 148 -0.83 0.21 3.06
CA GLU A 148 -0.33 1.30 3.89
C GLU A 148 0.86 1.95 3.18
N VAL A 149 0.82 3.27 3.03
CA VAL A 149 1.87 4.05 2.34
C VAL A 149 2.29 5.23 3.19
N TYR A 150 3.60 5.35 3.45
CA TYR A 150 4.22 6.48 4.13
C TYR A 150 5.06 7.28 3.14
N VAL A 151 4.73 8.57 3.00
CA VAL A 151 5.38 9.50 2.07
C VAL A 151 6.05 10.62 2.86
N PRO A 152 7.38 10.75 2.82
CA PRO A 152 8.09 11.83 3.51
C PRO A 152 7.93 13.17 2.77
N ILE A 153 7.79 14.24 3.53
CA ILE A 153 7.85 15.62 3.04
C ILE A 153 9.16 16.23 3.50
N ALA A 154 10.07 16.51 2.57
CA ALA A 154 11.35 17.13 2.87
C ALA A 154 11.27 18.66 2.97
N HIS A 155 11.99 19.23 3.93
CA HIS A 155 12.26 20.67 4.04
C HIS A 155 13.68 20.91 4.56
N GLY A 156 14.44 21.78 3.92
CA GLY A 156 15.80 22.11 4.37
C GLY A 156 16.75 20.89 4.46
N GLY A 157 16.55 19.86 3.64
CA GLY A 157 17.35 18.64 3.64
C GLY A 157 17.02 17.63 4.74
N LYS A 158 15.88 17.79 5.43
CA LYS A 158 15.37 16.85 6.44
C LYS A 158 13.90 16.55 6.22
N THR A 159 13.43 15.40 6.68
CA THR A 159 12.00 15.09 6.71
C THR A 159 11.30 15.97 7.74
N ALA A 160 10.34 16.74 7.28
CA ALA A 160 9.62 17.75 8.07
C ALA A 160 8.22 17.27 8.46
N ALA A 161 7.64 16.36 7.68
CA ALA A 161 6.45 15.58 8.01
C ALA A 161 6.44 14.26 7.22
N VAL A 162 5.56 13.35 7.60
CA VAL A 162 5.23 12.15 6.83
C VAL A 162 3.72 12.11 6.61
N VAL A 163 3.30 11.83 5.38
CA VAL A 163 1.90 11.56 5.06
C VAL A 163 1.70 10.06 5.01
N GLU A 164 0.82 9.54 5.85
CA GLU A 164 0.42 8.13 5.84
C GLU A 164 -0.92 8.00 5.13
N PHE A 165 -1.04 6.99 4.26
CA PHE A 165 -2.25 6.64 3.56
C PHE A 165 -2.62 5.19 3.82
N TYR A 166 -3.89 4.97 4.15
CA TYR A 166 -4.50 3.65 4.10
C TYR A 166 -5.36 3.56 2.85
N ARG A 167 -5.05 2.60 2.00
CA ARG A 167 -5.63 2.42 0.69
C ARG A 167 -6.35 1.09 0.60
N ARG A 168 -7.40 1.08 -0.21
CA ARG A 168 -8.17 -0.12 -0.54
C ARG A 168 -7.31 -1.10 -1.35
N PRO A 169 -7.12 -2.35 -0.91
CA PRO A 169 -6.26 -3.30 -1.60
C PRO A 169 -6.94 -3.95 -2.81
N GLU A 170 -8.25 -3.77 -2.99
CA GLU A 170 -9.05 -4.48 -4.01
C GLU A 170 -8.47 -4.42 -5.43
N PRO A 171 -7.98 -3.27 -5.94
CA PRO A 171 -7.41 -3.23 -7.29
C PRO A 171 -6.19 -4.14 -7.43
N VAL A 172 -5.31 -4.17 -6.42
CA VAL A 172 -4.11 -5.02 -6.41
C VAL A 172 -4.51 -6.49 -6.28
N LEU A 173 -5.37 -6.82 -5.32
CA LEU A 173 -5.82 -8.20 -5.09
C LEU A 173 -6.54 -8.77 -6.32
N THR A 174 -7.34 -7.95 -7.00
CA THR A 174 -8.03 -8.36 -8.24
C THR A 174 -7.02 -8.64 -9.36
N ALA A 175 -6.06 -7.74 -9.59
CA ALA A 175 -5.04 -7.93 -10.62
C ALA A 175 -4.18 -9.20 -10.38
N VAL A 176 -3.87 -9.49 -9.12
CA VAL A 176 -3.15 -10.72 -8.73
C VAL A 176 -4.01 -11.96 -9.00
N ALA A 177 -5.29 -11.94 -8.64
CA ALA A 177 -6.20 -13.04 -8.88
C ALA A 177 -6.38 -13.32 -10.38
N GLU A 178 -6.56 -12.28 -11.20
CA GLU A 178 -6.67 -12.38 -12.65
C GLU A 178 -5.39 -12.95 -13.28
N SER A 179 -4.22 -12.48 -12.84
CA SER A 179 -2.93 -13.00 -13.30
C SER A 179 -2.76 -14.49 -12.99
N ARG A 180 -3.13 -14.91 -11.77
CA ARG A 180 -3.09 -16.32 -11.36
C ARG A 180 -4.06 -17.18 -12.17
N ALA A 181 -5.28 -16.70 -12.41
CA ALA A 181 -6.28 -17.40 -13.21
C ALA A 181 -5.81 -17.60 -14.66
N ALA A 182 -5.22 -16.59 -15.28
CA ALA A 182 -4.68 -16.68 -16.64
C ALA A 182 -3.58 -17.74 -16.76
N ILE A 183 -2.66 -17.80 -15.77
CA ILE A 183 -1.58 -18.80 -15.75
C ILE A 183 -2.12 -20.21 -15.53
N ALA A 184 -3.13 -20.36 -14.67
CA ALA A 184 -3.77 -21.66 -14.44
C ALA A 184 -4.46 -22.18 -15.72
N VAL A 185 -5.17 -21.32 -16.45
CA VAL A 185 -5.79 -21.68 -17.74
C VAL A 185 -4.74 -22.08 -18.77
N ALA A 186 -3.64 -21.35 -18.87
CA ALA A 186 -2.52 -21.71 -19.75
C ALA A 186 -1.92 -23.09 -19.39
N GLY A 187 -1.88 -23.42 -18.10
CA GLY A 187 -1.45 -24.72 -17.61
C GLY A 187 -2.36 -25.86 -18.03
N VAL A 188 -3.68 -25.67 -17.95
CA VAL A 188 -4.65 -26.67 -18.42
C VAL A 188 -4.58 -26.88 -19.93
N LEU A 189 -4.36 -25.83 -20.70
CA LEU A 189 -4.27 -25.92 -22.17
C LEU A 189 -2.96 -26.56 -22.66
N SER A 190 -1.92 -26.62 -21.82
CA SER A 190 -0.60 -27.16 -22.16
C SER A 190 -0.33 -28.57 -21.61
N ALA A 191 -1.22 -29.10 -20.76
CA ALA A 191 -1.16 -30.44 -20.18
C ALA A 191 -1.90 -31.47 -21.05
#